data_AF-A0A1G0M3Q2-F1
#
_entry.id   AF-A0A1G0M3Q2-F1
#
_cell.length_a   1.000
_cell.length_b   1.000
_cell.length_c   1.000
_cell.angle_alpha   90.00
_cell.angle_beta   90.00
_cell.angle_gamma   90.00
#
_symmetry.space_group_name_H-M   'P 1'
#
loop_
_entity.id
_entity.type
_entity.pdbx_description
1 polymer ?
#
loop_
_entity_poly.entity_id
_entity_poly.type
_entity_poly.pdbx_seq_one_letter_code
_entity_poly.pdbx_strand_id
1 'polypeptide(L)'
;MKIIDKIRPGNQFISLEFFPPKGHSEWPAFFQTVERLSGLDPLFASVTYGAGGSTHGDSLEIVTRLQKEYALETMAHLTCIGSTPDEVKSFLDALAGAGVENVLALRGDIPQDAEAGFTPSPLLGHASDLVSLIRSSHPALGIGVAGYPEPHPEALNPESDLAYLKLKLDNGADFAITQLFFDNDLYHDFVQRALSAGVTKPIIPGILPVVSLKVIKRI
;
A
#
# COMPACT_ATOMS: atom_id res chain seq x y z
N MET A 1 -2.19 -14.47 -6.91
CA MET A 1 -3.52 -14.13 -7.48
C MET A 1 -3.75 -12.65 -7.26
N LYS A 2 -4.41 -11.93 -8.19
CA LYS A 2 -4.78 -10.54 -7.90
C LYS A 2 -5.77 -10.47 -6.73
N ILE A 3 -5.50 -9.62 -5.75
CA ILE A 3 -6.33 -9.43 -4.55
C ILE A 3 -7.77 -9.04 -4.93
N ILE A 4 -7.93 -8.19 -5.94
CA ILE A 4 -9.26 -7.75 -6.39
C ILE A 4 -10.17 -8.91 -6.83
N ASP A 5 -9.60 -9.98 -7.38
CA ASP A 5 -10.37 -11.16 -7.81
C ASP A 5 -10.83 -12.01 -6.61
N LYS A 6 -10.22 -11.81 -5.43
CA LYS A 6 -10.57 -12.47 -4.18
C LYS A 6 -11.61 -11.68 -3.37
N ILE A 7 -11.71 -10.36 -3.58
CA ILE A 7 -12.69 -9.50 -2.89
C ILE A 7 -14.08 -9.76 -3.49
N ARG A 8 -14.97 -10.36 -2.69
CA ARG A 8 -16.34 -10.69 -3.11
C ARG A 8 -17.36 -9.86 -2.31
N PRO A 9 -18.35 -9.23 -2.98
CA PRO A 9 -19.44 -8.55 -2.29
C PRO A 9 -20.14 -9.48 -1.29
N GLY A 10 -20.39 -9.00 -0.08
CA GLY A 10 -21.06 -9.75 0.98
C GLY A 10 -20.16 -10.68 1.82
N ASN A 11 -18.90 -10.90 1.41
CA ASN A 11 -17.95 -11.66 2.21
C ASN A 11 -17.13 -10.73 3.10
N GLN A 12 -17.09 -11.02 4.39
CA GLN A 12 -16.16 -10.38 5.33
C GLN A 12 -14.80 -11.07 5.26
N PHE A 13 -13.74 -10.29 5.39
CA PHE A 13 -12.37 -10.79 5.42
C PHE A 13 -11.50 -9.86 6.25
N ILE A 14 -10.30 -10.32 6.57
CA ILE A 14 -9.23 -9.50 7.14
C ILE A 14 -8.01 -9.54 6.21
N SER A 15 -7.16 -8.53 6.34
CA SER A 15 -5.80 -8.54 5.78
C SER A 15 -4.83 -8.09 6.87
N LEU A 16 -3.56 -8.43 6.71
CA LEU A 16 -2.52 -8.09 7.67
C LEU A 16 -1.45 -7.24 7.00
N GLU A 17 -0.98 -6.19 7.68
CA GLU A 17 0.15 -5.39 7.24
C GLU A 17 1.35 -5.64 8.14
N PHE A 18 2.50 -5.92 7.53
CA PHE A 18 3.75 -6.20 8.21
C PHE A 18 4.80 -5.15 7.89
N PHE A 19 5.55 -4.74 8.93
CA PHE A 19 6.71 -3.89 8.78
C PHE A 19 7.97 -4.76 8.76
N PRO A 20 8.84 -4.65 7.73
CA PRO A 20 10.13 -5.31 7.74
C PRO A 20 10.93 -4.99 9.01
N PRO A 21 11.49 -5.99 9.71
CA PRO A 21 12.42 -5.75 10.80
C PRO A 21 13.66 -5.02 10.30
N LYS A 22 14.28 -4.18 11.15
CA LYS A 22 15.45 -3.38 10.75
C LYS A 22 16.71 -4.21 10.52
N GLY A 23 16.80 -5.39 11.13
CA GLY A 23 17.94 -6.29 10.96
C GLY A 23 17.54 -7.74 10.73
N HIS A 24 18.30 -8.44 9.90
CA HIS A 24 18.10 -9.88 9.63
C HIS A 24 18.13 -10.76 10.88
N SER A 25 18.81 -10.34 11.96
CA SER A 25 18.80 -11.07 13.23
C SER A 25 17.42 -11.12 13.90
N GLU A 26 16.52 -10.18 13.56
CA GLU A 26 15.15 -10.13 14.09
C GLU A 26 14.16 -10.95 13.25
N TRP A 27 14.57 -11.39 12.05
CA TRP A 27 13.70 -12.10 11.12
C TRP A 27 13.13 -13.41 11.67
N PRO A 28 13.88 -14.26 12.41
CA PRO A 28 13.30 -15.48 12.97
C PRO A 28 12.08 -15.22 13.85
N ALA A 29 12.11 -14.18 14.70
CA ALA A 29 10.99 -13.81 15.56
C ALA A 29 9.83 -13.19 14.77
N PHE A 30 10.14 -12.39 13.74
CA PHE A 30 9.16 -11.86 12.80
C PHE A 30 8.39 -12.99 12.10
N PHE A 31 9.10 -13.96 11.53
CA PHE A 31 8.49 -15.08 10.82
C PHE A 31 7.72 -16.05 11.74
N GLN A 32 8.13 -16.18 13.01
CA GLN A 32 7.32 -16.88 14.00
C GLN A 32 5.98 -16.15 14.27
N THR A 33 5.98 -14.82 14.21
CA THR A 33 4.75 -14.02 14.35
C THR A 33 3.86 -14.16 13.12
N VAL A 34 4.45 -14.14 11.92
CA VAL A 34 3.75 -14.42 10.65
C VAL A 34 3.07 -15.77 10.70
N GLU A 35 3.77 -16.83 11.11
CA GLU A 35 3.21 -18.18 11.21
C GLU A 35 1.99 -18.26 12.13
N ARG A 36 2.04 -17.53 13.26
CA ARG A 36 0.91 -17.49 14.19
C ARG A 36 -0.28 -16.74 13.61
N LEU A 37 -0.03 -15.65 12.89
CA LEU A 37 -1.07 -14.81 12.32
C LEU A 37 -1.66 -15.36 11.02
N SER A 38 -0.93 -16.21 10.28
CA SER A 38 -1.47 -16.89 9.10
C SER A 38 -2.62 -17.83 9.45
N GLY A 39 -2.68 -18.32 10.70
CA GLY A 39 -3.81 -19.08 11.23
C GLY A 39 -5.13 -18.30 11.32
N LEU A 40 -5.13 -16.98 11.10
CA LEU A 40 -6.34 -16.16 11.00
C LEU A 40 -7.00 -16.21 9.61
N ASP A 41 -6.39 -16.92 8.64
CA ASP A 41 -6.84 -17.01 7.25
C ASP A 41 -7.07 -15.63 6.58
N PRO A 42 -6.04 -14.75 6.56
CA PRO A 42 -6.18 -13.44 5.94
C PRO A 42 -6.34 -13.55 4.42
N LEU A 43 -7.16 -12.67 3.82
CA LEU A 43 -7.33 -12.61 2.37
C LEU A 43 -6.01 -12.33 1.65
N PHE A 44 -5.20 -11.45 2.25
CA PHE A 44 -3.85 -11.10 1.83
C PHE A 44 -3.02 -10.53 2.98
N ALA A 45 -1.71 -10.48 2.79
CA ALA A 45 -0.75 -9.80 3.65
C ALA A 45 0.04 -8.75 2.86
N SER A 46 0.12 -7.53 3.37
CA SER A 46 0.99 -6.48 2.82
C SER A 46 2.30 -6.37 3.59
N VAL A 47 3.35 -5.95 2.90
CA VAL A 47 4.65 -5.63 3.50
C VAL A 47 5.00 -4.21 3.16
N THR A 48 5.22 -3.40 4.19
CA THR A 48 5.54 -1.99 4.03
C THR A 48 6.89 -1.78 3.38
N TYR A 49 7.02 -0.66 2.69
CA TYR A 49 8.20 -0.31 1.94
C TYR A 49 8.83 0.94 2.56
N GLY A 50 10.12 0.89 2.88
CA GLY A 50 10.82 2.00 3.51
C GLY A 50 10.90 3.23 2.60
N ALA A 51 10.68 4.41 3.18
CA ALA A 51 10.83 5.68 2.46
C ALA A 51 12.21 5.79 1.79
N GLY A 52 12.23 6.30 0.55
CA GLY A 52 13.46 6.49 -0.23
C GLY A 52 14.16 5.20 -0.68
N GLY A 53 13.49 4.04 -0.65
CA GLY A 53 14.05 2.78 -1.16
C GLY A 53 15.09 2.11 -0.24
N SER A 54 15.34 2.64 0.95
CA SER A 54 16.34 2.11 1.89
C SER A 54 16.21 0.62 2.26
N THR A 55 15.06 -0.02 1.99
CA THR A 55 14.74 -1.42 2.31
C THR A 55 14.18 -2.22 1.12
N HIS A 56 14.53 -1.84 -0.13
CA HIS A 56 14.08 -2.54 -1.35
C HIS A 56 14.26 -4.07 -1.28
N GLY A 57 15.46 -4.52 -0.89
CA GLY A 57 15.82 -5.94 -0.86
C GLY A 57 14.99 -6.73 0.17
N ASP A 58 14.91 -6.21 1.39
CA ASP A 58 14.20 -6.86 2.50
C ASP A 58 12.72 -7.00 2.21
N SER A 59 12.10 -5.96 1.64
CA SER A 59 10.67 -5.99 1.32
C SER A 59 10.35 -7.08 0.30
N LEU A 60 11.14 -7.18 -0.79
CA LEU A 60 11.00 -8.20 -1.83
C LEU A 60 11.21 -9.61 -1.27
N GLU A 61 12.26 -9.80 -0.46
CA GLU A 61 12.54 -11.09 0.15
C GLU A 61 11.43 -11.52 1.09
N ILE A 62 10.94 -10.61 1.94
CA ILE A 62 9.86 -10.91 2.89
C ILE A 62 8.59 -11.28 2.13
N VAL A 63 8.10 -10.48 1.15
CA VAL A 63 6.88 -10.85 0.40
C VAL A 63 7.04 -12.19 -0.32
N THR A 64 8.23 -12.48 -0.87
CA THR A 64 8.51 -13.74 -1.55
C THR A 64 8.41 -14.92 -0.57
N ARG A 65 8.97 -14.77 0.64
CA ARG A 65 8.93 -15.80 1.68
C ARG A 65 7.52 -15.99 2.24
N LEU A 66 6.79 -14.90 2.50
CA LEU A 66 5.37 -14.96 2.90
C LEU A 66 4.54 -15.77 1.90
N GLN A 67 4.77 -15.59 0.60
CA GLN A 67 4.02 -16.30 -0.42
C GLN A 67 4.43 -17.78 -0.55
N LYS A 68 5.73 -18.07 -0.54
CA LYS A 68 6.25 -19.43 -0.79
C LYS A 68 6.24 -20.34 0.45
N GLU A 69 6.54 -19.79 1.62
CA GLU A 69 6.69 -20.56 2.86
C GLU A 69 5.40 -20.58 3.69
N TYR A 70 4.58 -19.52 3.63
CA TYR A 70 3.38 -19.36 4.47
C TYR A 70 2.06 -19.39 3.70
N ALA A 71 2.11 -19.61 2.38
CA ALA A 71 0.94 -19.66 1.49
C ALA A 71 0.03 -18.43 1.59
N LEU A 72 0.61 -17.27 1.93
CA LEU A 72 -0.12 -16.01 1.98
C LEU A 72 -0.17 -15.38 0.59
N GLU A 73 -1.32 -14.83 0.21
CA GLU A 73 -1.37 -13.91 -0.93
C GLU A 73 -0.72 -12.60 -0.52
N THR A 74 0.29 -12.13 -1.25
CA THR A 74 1.08 -10.98 -0.81
C THR A 74 0.91 -9.75 -1.67
N MET A 75 1.12 -8.59 -1.04
CA MET A 75 1.15 -7.28 -1.68
C MET A 75 2.38 -6.50 -1.20
N ALA A 76 3.25 -6.11 -2.12
CA ALA A 76 4.37 -5.24 -1.79
C ALA A 76 3.92 -3.77 -1.80
N HIS A 77 4.29 -3.00 -0.80
CA HIS A 77 4.21 -1.54 -0.92
C HIS A 77 5.28 -1.05 -1.90
N LEU A 78 4.98 0.01 -2.63
CA LEU A 78 5.92 0.62 -3.57
C LEU A 78 5.71 2.13 -3.59
N THR A 79 6.75 2.87 -3.25
CA THR A 79 6.73 4.35 -3.29
C THR A 79 7.41 4.86 -4.55
N CYS A 80 6.99 6.03 -5.05
CA CYS A 80 7.55 6.61 -6.28
C CYS A 80 8.52 7.78 -6.04
N ILE A 81 8.41 8.50 -4.93
CA ILE A 81 9.32 9.59 -4.59
C ILE A 81 10.73 9.04 -4.38
N GLY A 82 11.69 9.61 -5.10
CA GLY A 82 13.10 9.22 -5.04
C GLY A 82 13.48 8.06 -5.96
N SER A 83 12.53 7.49 -6.71
CA SER A 83 12.81 6.42 -7.69
C SER A 83 12.68 6.93 -9.13
N THR A 84 13.43 6.29 -10.02
CA THR A 84 13.29 6.44 -11.47
C THR A 84 12.27 5.43 -12.02
N PRO A 85 11.66 5.69 -13.20
CA PRO A 85 10.78 4.71 -13.84
C PRO A 85 11.43 3.35 -14.08
N ASP A 86 12.74 3.30 -14.35
CA ASP A 86 13.43 2.05 -14.64
C ASP A 86 13.73 1.24 -13.36
N GLU A 87 14.04 1.91 -12.24
CA GLU A 87 14.12 1.25 -10.93
C GLU A 87 12.77 0.66 -10.51
N VAL A 88 11.68 1.41 -10.72
CA VAL A 88 10.33 0.93 -10.47
C VAL A 88 10.03 -0.31 -11.31
N LYS A 89 10.27 -0.27 -12.63
CA LYS A 89 10.06 -1.43 -13.50
C LYS A 89 10.90 -2.63 -13.09
N SER A 90 12.18 -2.42 -12.76
CA SER A 90 13.09 -3.49 -12.32
C SER A 90 12.57 -4.17 -11.04
N PHE A 91 11.99 -3.40 -10.11
CA PHE A 91 11.37 -3.95 -8.92
C PHE A 91 10.08 -4.73 -9.23
N LEU A 92 9.25 -4.23 -10.15
CA LEU A 92 8.03 -4.92 -10.60
C LEU A 92 8.37 -6.24 -11.33
N ASP A 93 9.41 -6.26 -12.16
CA ASP A 93 9.93 -7.47 -12.80
C ASP A 93 10.36 -8.51 -11.76
N ALA A 94 11.04 -8.07 -10.69
CA ALA A 94 11.47 -8.94 -9.61
C ALA A 94 10.30 -9.51 -8.81
N LEU A 95 9.27 -8.69 -8.53
CA LEU A 95 8.02 -9.15 -7.89
C LEU A 95 7.30 -10.19 -8.76
N ALA A 96 7.12 -9.89 -10.04
CA ALA A 96 6.47 -10.79 -10.99
C ALA A 96 7.25 -12.12 -11.12
N GLY A 97 8.58 -12.06 -11.19
CA GLY A 97 9.45 -13.24 -11.20
C GLY A 97 9.39 -14.06 -9.91
N ALA A 98 9.05 -13.44 -8.79
CA ALA A 98 8.81 -14.12 -7.51
C ALA A 98 7.39 -14.70 -7.39
N GLY A 99 6.48 -14.39 -8.33
CA GLY A 99 5.08 -14.78 -8.30
C GLY A 99 4.18 -13.85 -7.47
N VAL A 100 4.69 -12.68 -7.07
CA VAL A 100 3.93 -11.66 -6.36
C VAL A 100 3.16 -10.83 -7.37
N GLU A 101 1.83 -10.88 -7.28
CA GLU A 101 0.94 -10.30 -8.30
C GLU A 101 0.26 -9.01 -7.85
N ASN A 102 0.63 -8.44 -6.70
CA ASN A 102 -0.04 -7.27 -6.13
C ASN A 102 0.94 -6.23 -5.60
N VAL A 103 0.62 -4.96 -5.84
CA VAL A 103 1.35 -3.81 -5.31
C VAL A 103 0.42 -2.77 -4.71
N LEU A 104 0.84 -2.15 -3.61
CA LEU A 104 0.21 -0.94 -3.08
C LEU A 104 1.02 0.26 -3.59
N ALA A 105 0.46 0.98 -4.57
CA ALA A 105 1.10 2.14 -5.18
C ALA A 105 0.93 3.37 -4.28
N LEU A 106 2.07 3.90 -3.81
CA LEU A 106 2.15 5.01 -2.88
C LEU A 106 3.04 6.12 -3.45
N ARG A 107 2.81 7.34 -2.98
CA ARG A 107 3.73 8.44 -3.26
C ARG A 107 5.04 8.21 -2.51
N GLY A 108 4.91 7.95 -1.21
CA GLY A 108 6.02 8.01 -0.27
C GLY A 108 6.21 9.42 0.27
N ASP A 109 7.02 9.51 1.31
CA ASP A 109 7.39 10.76 1.97
C ASP A 109 8.66 11.34 1.33
N ILE A 110 8.79 12.66 1.39
CA ILE A 110 10.03 13.33 1.03
C ILE A 110 11.08 12.95 2.09
N PRO A 111 12.26 12.43 1.70
CA PRO A 111 13.31 12.08 2.66
C PRO A 111 13.69 13.29 3.53
N GLN A 112 13.77 13.09 4.84
CA GLN A 112 14.10 14.18 5.79
C GLN A 112 15.53 14.69 5.61
N ASP A 113 16.40 13.85 5.07
CA ASP A 113 17.81 14.07 4.73
C ASP A 113 18.02 14.43 3.26
N ALA A 114 16.94 14.72 2.52
CA ALA A 114 17.05 15.14 1.14
C ALA A 114 17.93 16.39 1.01
N GLU A 115 18.89 16.35 0.08
CA GLU A 115 19.76 17.49 -0.19
C GLU A 115 18.92 18.74 -0.53
N ALA A 116 19.45 19.92 -0.18
CA ALA A 116 18.80 21.18 -0.51
C ALA A 116 18.57 21.27 -2.03
N GLY A 117 17.30 21.22 -2.46
CA GLY A 117 16.92 21.22 -3.87
C GLY A 117 16.46 19.87 -4.44
N PHE A 118 16.32 18.83 -3.61
CA PHE A 118 15.66 17.59 -4.04
C PHE A 118 14.28 17.90 -4.63
N THR A 119 14.15 17.62 -5.92
CA THR A 119 12.90 17.76 -6.64
C THR A 119 12.49 16.36 -7.06
N PRO A 120 11.31 15.88 -6.65
CA PRO A 120 10.78 14.63 -7.14
C PRO A 120 10.82 14.57 -8.66
N SER A 121 11.07 13.38 -9.21
CA SER A 121 11.01 13.17 -10.65
C SER A 121 9.66 13.66 -11.17
N PRO A 122 9.62 14.48 -12.25
CA PRO A 122 8.36 14.94 -12.83
C PRO A 122 7.53 13.77 -13.40
N LEU A 123 8.14 12.59 -13.58
CA LEU A 123 7.47 11.38 -14.07
C LEU A 123 6.86 10.54 -12.93
N LEU A 124 7.23 10.80 -11.68
CA LEU A 124 6.86 10.00 -10.50
C LEU A 124 6.66 10.91 -9.27
N GLY A 125 5.91 12.02 -9.46
CA GLY A 125 5.65 13.00 -8.41
C GLY A 125 4.45 12.64 -7.52
N HIS A 126 3.52 11.86 -8.06
CA HIS A 126 2.30 11.43 -7.38
C HIS A 126 2.09 9.92 -7.51
N ALA A 127 1.36 9.33 -6.56
CA ALA A 127 0.95 7.94 -6.64
C ALA A 127 0.12 7.63 -7.91
N SER A 128 -0.60 8.61 -8.47
CA SER A 128 -1.33 8.47 -9.75
C SER A 128 -0.40 8.22 -10.93
N ASP A 129 0.81 8.77 -10.90
CA ASP A 129 1.84 8.57 -11.92
C ASP A 129 2.39 7.14 -11.83
N LEU A 130 2.65 6.69 -10.60
CA LEU A 130 3.06 5.31 -10.33
C LEU A 130 2.01 4.30 -10.78
N VAL A 131 0.73 4.53 -10.51
CA VAL A 131 -0.36 3.67 -11.00
C VAL A 131 -0.33 3.58 -12.53
N SER A 132 -0.18 4.72 -13.22
CA SER A 132 -0.13 4.75 -14.68
C SER A 132 1.08 4.00 -15.24
N LEU A 133 2.24 4.13 -14.59
CA LEU A 133 3.45 3.40 -14.94
C LEU A 133 3.28 1.89 -14.73
N ILE A 134 2.75 1.45 -13.59
CA ILE A 134 2.51 0.03 -13.31
C ILE A 134 1.51 -0.53 -14.32
N ARG A 135 0.39 0.14 -14.55
CA ARG A 135 -0.66 -0.37 -15.45
C ARG A 135 -0.17 -0.47 -16.90
N SER A 136 0.68 0.44 -17.36
CA SER A 136 1.23 0.40 -18.73
C SER A 136 2.35 -0.62 -18.92
N SER A 137 3.20 -0.84 -17.92
CA SER A 137 4.34 -1.77 -18.02
C SER A 137 4.02 -3.19 -17.55
N HIS A 138 3.17 -3.34 -16.54
CA HIS A 138 2.83 -4.59 -15.87
C HIS A 138 1.30 -4.74 -15.73
N PRO A 139 0.55 -4.80 -16.85
CA PRO A 139 -0.91 -4.78 -16.84
C PRO A 139 -1.56 -5.97 -16.10
N ALA A 140 -0.79 -7.04 -15.85
CA ALA A 140 -1.25 -8.22 -15.12
C ALA A 140 -1.25 -8.04 -13.59
N LEU A 141 -0.55 -7.05 -13.04
CA LEU A 141 -0.52 -6.80 -11.60
C LEU A 141 -1.84 -6.22 -11.09
N GLY A 142 -2.23 -6.65 -9.89
CA GLY A 142 -3.23 -5.99 -9.07
C GLY A 142 -2.64 -4.75 -8.39
N ILE A 143 -3.39 -3.66 -8.39
CA ILE A 143 -2.91 -2.36 -7.89
C ILE A 143 -3.86 -1.85 -6.80
N GLY A 144 -3.38 -1.80 -5.56
CA GLY A 144 -4.02 -1.04 -4.48
C GLY A 144 -3.50 0.40 -4.43
N VAL A 145 -4.28 1.31 -3.85
CA VAL A 145 -3.83 2.68 -3.52
C VAL A 145 -4.29 3.12 -2.14
N ALA A 146 -3.63 4.13 -1.56
CA ALA A 146 -4.09 4.74 -0.31
C ALA A 146 -5.32 5.66 -0.53
N GLY A 147 -6.26 5.68 0.41
CA GLY A 147 -7.32 6.68 0.54
C GLY A 147 -7.32 7.29 1.94
N TYR A 148 -7.88 8.48 2.12
CA TYR A 148 -7.78 9.21 3.39
C TYR A 148 -9.17 9.67 3.84
N PRO A 149 -9.77 9.02 4.87
CA PRO A 149 -11.08 9.42 5.39
C PRO A 149 -11.07 10.85 5.92
N GLU A 150 -9.99 11.19 6.63
CA GLU A 150 -9.58 12.55 6.95
C GLU A 150 -8.57 13.01 5.90
N PRO A 151 -8.71 14.21 5.31
CA PRO A 151 -7.87 14.64 4.18
C PRO A 151 -6.37 14.51 4.48
N HIS A 152 -5.59 14.12 3.47
CA HIS A 152 -4.14 14.11 3.58
C HIS A 152 -3.63 15.49 4.08
N PRO A 153 -2.62 15.55 4.98
CA PRO A 153 -2.16 16.82 5.57
C PRO A 153 -1.68 17.87 4.55
N GLU A 154 -1.22 17.42 3.38
CA GLU A 154 -0.79 18.28 2.27
C GLU A 154 -1.89 18.58 1.25
N ALA A 155 -3.10 18.05 1.43
CA ALA A 155 -4.22 18.31 0.53
C ALA A 155 -4.72 19.76 0.71
N LEU A 156 -5.17 20.38 -0.38
CA LEU A 156 -5.72 21.73 -0.33
C LEU A 156 -7.05 21.77 0.41
N ASN A 157 -7.86 20.73 0.25
CA ASN A 157 -9.17 20.52 0.87
C ASN A 157 -9.64 19.05 0.69
N PRO A 158 -10.66 18.59 1.44
CA PRO A 158 -11.19 17.23 1.31
C PRO A 158 -11.60 16.84 -0.12
N GLU A 159 -12.16 17.77 -0.88
CA GLU A 159 -12.64 17.53 -2.25
C GLU A 159 -11.49 17.25 -3.21
N SER A 160 -10.38 17.98 -3.07
CA SER A 160 -9.17 17.79 -3.86
C SER A 160 -8.51 16.44 -3.57
N ASP A 161 -8.45 16.04 -2.28
CA ASP A 161 -7.89 14.74 -1.89
C ASP A 161 -8.71 13.58 -2.46
N LEU A 162 -10.04 13.70 -2.40
CA LEU A 162 -10.94 12.73 -3.01
C LEU A 162 -10.81 12.68 -4.54
N ALA A 163 -10.61 13.83 -5.20
CA ALA A 163 -10.36 13.88 -6.63
C ALA A 163 -9.07 13.15 -7.01
N TYR A 164 -8.01 13.23 -6.20
CA TYR A 164 -6.78 12.46 -6.40
C TYR A 164 -6.96 10.97 -6.13
N LEU A 165 -7.79 10.58 -5.15
CA LEU A 165 -8.19 9.17 -5.00
C LEU A 165 -8.87 8.66 -6.26
N LYS A 166 -9.86 9.41 -6.76
CA LYS A 166 -10.56 9.06 -7.99
C LYS A 166 -9.59 8.95 -9.18
N LEU A 167 -8.68 9.91 -9.35
CA LEU A 167 -7.67 9.89 -10.41
C LEU A 167 -6.81 8.61 -10.35
N LYS A 168 -6.35 8.22 -9.16
CA LYS A 168 -5.59 6.97 -8.97
C LYS A 168 -6.40 5.74 -9.41
N LEU A 169 -7.68 5.68 -9.05
CA LEU A 169 -8.56 4.56 -9.42
C LEU A 169 -8.88 4.56 -10.93
N ASP A 170 -9.15 5.73 -11.51
CA ASP A 170 -9.41 5.89 -12.94
C ASP A 170 -8.17 5.55 -13.80
N ASN A 171 -6.96 5.82 -13.29
CA ASN A 171 -5.69 5.43 -13.94
C ASN A 171 -5.42 3.92 -13.92
N GLY A 172 -6.27 3.14 -13.24
CA GLY A 172 -6.24 1.69 -13.28
C GLY A 172 -5.90 1.01 -11.96
N ALA A 173 -6.00 1.71 -10.83
CA ALA A 173 -6.00 1.03 -9.53
C ALA A 173 -7.30 0.23 -9.31
N ASP A 174 -7.16 -0.91 -8.66
CA ASP A 174 -8.22 -1.92 -8.52
C ASP A 174 -9.04 -1.74 -7.24
N PHE A 175 -8.44 -1.24 -6.17
CA PHE A 175 -9.08 -0.94 -4.89
C PHE A 175 -8.27 0.10 -4.09
N ALA A 176 -8.86 0.63 -3.03
CA ALA A 176 -8.19 1.52 -2.08
C ALA A 176 -8.14 0.90 -0.67
N ILE A 177 -7.09 1.20 0.09
CA ILE A 177 -6.99 0.96 1.53
C ILE A 177 -6.93 2.32 2.22
N THR A 178 -7.76 2.53 3.22
CA THR A 178 -7.75 3.82 3.93
C THR A 178 -6.55 3.95 4.86
N GLN A 179 -6.09 5.19 5.06
CA GLN A 179 -5.38 5.55 6.27
C GLN A 179 -6.22 5.16 7.49
N LEU A 180 -5.55 4.87 8.60
CA LEU A 180 -6.20 4.58 9.87
C LEU A 180 -7.13 5.72 10.30
N PHE A 181 -8.16 5.36 11.06
CA PHE A 181 -9.10 6.27 11.70
C PHE A 181 -9.58 5.65 13.01
N PHE A 182 -10.02 6.49 13.95
CA PHE A 182 -10.57 6.05 15.24
C PHE A 182 -12.06 6.35 15.41
N ASP A 183 -12.65 7.09 14.48
CA ASP A 183 -14.08 7.37 14.40
C ASP A 183 -14.66 6.75 13.13
N ASN A 184 -15.58 5.80 13.31
CA ASN A 184 -16.21 5.07 12.20
C ASN A 184 -17.05 5.99 11.31
N ASP A 185 -17.58 7.08 11.85
CA ASP A 185 -18.41 8.02 11.08
C ASP A 185 -17.58 8.70 9.98
N LEU A 186 -16.28 8.92 10.21
CA LEU A 186 -15.35 9.46 9.19
C LEU A 186 -15.20 8.50 8.00
N TYR A 187 -15.10 7.20 8.26
CA TYR A 187 -15.03 6.19 7.20
C TYR A 187 -16.35 6.11 6.43
N HIS A 188 -17.48 6.10 7.13
CA HIS A 188 -18.79 6.02 6.49
C HIS A 188 -19.07 7.25 5.60
N ASP A 189 -18.80 8.46 6.11
CA ASP A 189 -18.90 9.70 5.33
C ASP A 189 -17.97 9.70 4.12
N PHE A 190 -16.71 9.30 4.31
CA PHE A 190 -15.74 9.18 3.21
C PHE A 190 -16.21 8.25 2.09
N VAL A 191 -16.73 7.07 2.43
CA VAL A 191 -17.26 6.13 1.44
C VAL A 191 -18.47 6.72 0.70
N GLN A 192 -19.37 7.43 1.39
CA GLN A 192 -20.51 8.09 0.76
C GLN A 192 -20.09 9.22 -0.20
N ARG A 193 -19.12 10.05 0.21
CA ARG A 193 -18.54 11.09 -0.65
C ARG A 193 -17.84 10.48 -1.87
N ALA A 194 -17.05 9.42 -1.67
CA ALA A 194 -16.38 8.72 -2.75
C ALA A 194 -17.36 8.14 -3.77
N LEU A 195 -18.41 7.46 -3.29
CA LEU A 195 -19.48 6.95 -4.15
C LEU A 195 -20.17 8.07 -4.93
N SER A 196 -20.48 9.20 -4.27
CA SER A 196 -21.10 10.37 -4.90
C SER A 196 -20.20 11.02 -5.96
N ALA A 197 -18.87 10.91 -5.82
CA ALA A 197 -17.89 11.33 -6.82
C ALA A 197 -17.66 10.29 -7.95
N GLY A 198 -18.38 9.16 -7.93
CA GLY A 198 -18.29 8.11 -8.94
C GLY A 198 -17.18 7.08 -8.70
N VAL A 199 -16.64 7.00 -7.47
CA VAL A 199 -15.74 5.90 -7.08
C VAL A 199 -16.57 4.64 -6.80
N THR A 200 -16.41 3.64 -7.67
CA THR A 200 -17.13 2.35 -7.57
C THR A 200 -16.23 1.18 -7.17
N LYS A 201 -14.92 1.41 -7.08
CA LYS A 201 -13.93 0.41 -6.66
C LYS A 201 -14.04 0.16 -5.15
N PRO A 202 -13.66 -1.03 -4.65
CA PRO A 202 -13.66 -1.31 -3.22
C PRO A 202 -12.75 -0.35 -2.44
N ILE A 203 -13.23 0.09 -1.28
CA ILE A 203 -12.47 0.86 -0.29
C ILE A 203 -12.42 0.01 0.98
N ILE A 204 -11.22 -0.38 1.41
CA ILE A 204 -10.97 -1.25 2.56
C ILE A 204 -10.56 -0.38 3.75
N PRO A 205 -11.23 -0.47 4.91
CA PRO A 205 -10.86 0.31 6.09
C PRO A 205 -9.55 -0.20 6.69
N GLY A 206 -8.56 0.69 6.81
CA GLY A 206 -7.34 0.43 7.58
C GLY A 206 -7.57 0.64 9.06
N ILE A 207 -7.28 -0.38 9.89
CA ILE A 207 -7.49 -0.34 11.34
C ILE A 207 -6.19 -0.64 12.06
N LEU A 208 -5.79 0.25 12.98
CA LEU A 208 -4.65 0.02 13.87
C LEU A 208 -5.13 -0.18 15.32
N PRO A 209 -4.98 -1.40 15.89
CA PRO A 209 -5.28 -1.63 17.29
C PRO A 209 -4.39 -0.78 18.21
N VAL A 210 -4.99 -0.06 19.14
CA VAL A 210 -4.25 0.75 20.12
C VAL A 210 -3.62 -0.15 21.18
N VAL A 211 -2.36 -0.50 20.99
CA VAL A 211 -1.59 -1.35 21.92
C VAL A 211 -0.79 -0.55 22.95
N SER A 212 -0.59 0.77 22.76
CA SER A 212 0.02 1.65 23.75
C SER A 212 -0.25 3.14 23.48
N LEU A 213 -0.27 3.95 24.54
CA LEU A 213 -0.35 5.41 24.45
C LEU A 213 0.85 6.07 23.75
N LYS A 214 2.00 5.37 23.69
CA LYS A 214 3.19 5.90 23.01
C LYS A 214 3.04 5.81 21.49
N VAL A 215 2.40 4.76 20.99
CA VAL A 215 2.15 4.56 19.56
C VAL A 215 1.11 5.55 19.05
N ILE A 216 0.01 5.74 19.79
CA ILE A 216 -1.07 6.64 19.35
C ILE A 216 -0.65 8.11 19.25
N LYS A 217 0.36 8.56 20.01
CA LYS A 217 0.88 9.95 19.92
C LYS A 217 1.73 10.24 18.69
N ARG A 218 2.12 9.21 17.94
CA ARG A 218 2.95 9.32 16.73
C ARG A 218 2.14 9.26 15.44
N ILE A 219 0.85 9.01 15.58
CA ILE A 219 -0.16 8.85 14.54
C ILE A 219 -1.01 10.10 14.59
#